data_AF-A0A7Y3PKW3-F1
#
_entry.id   AF-A0A7Y3PKW3-F1
#
_cell.length_a   1.000
_cell.length_b   1.000
_cell.length_c   1.000
_cell.angle_alpha   90.00
_cell.angle_beta   90.00
_cell.angle_gamma   90.00
#
_symmetry.space_group_name_H-M   'P 1'
#
loop_
_entity.id
_entity.type
_entity.pdbx_description
1 polymer ?
#
loop_
_entity_poly.entity_id
_entity_poly.type
_entity_poly.pdbx_seq_one_letter_code
_entity_poly.pdbx_strand_id
1 'polypeptide(L)'
;MAGDNTNASSRNKWRTPDVWSIALSAFFADLGYQSVLASFPLFLVIYLNKPVWEYGLAMALSYGGGAIFSLIGAKIGDRVGHRKLAITGNLLIPLLSLSALIANPTWAIGMLVGGWWARNLRSPSRRV
;
A
#
# COMPACT_ATOMS: atom_id res chain seq x y z
N MET A 1 -43.86 -9.77 41.98
CA MET A 1 -42.84 -10.82 41.77
C MET A 1 -41.93 -10.36 40.64
N ALA A 2 -40.61 -10.45 40.87
CA ALA A 2 -39.52 -10.20 39.92
C ALA A 2 -39.80 -10.85 38.55
N GLY A 3 -39.42 -10.31 37.39
CA GLY A 3 -38.16 -9.65 37.04
C GLY A 3 -37.39 -10.58 36.10
N ASP A 4 -37.20 -10.13 34.86
CA ASP A 4 -36.23 -10.60 33.84
C ASP A 4 -36.43 -12.04 33.28
N ASN A 5 -36.48 -12.30 31.97
CA ASN A 5 -35.32 -12.33 31.09
C ASN A 5 -35.76 -12.28 29.61
N THR A 6 -35.84 -11.10 29.01
CA THR A 6 -35.94 -10.96 27.55
C THR A 6 -34.55 -10.80 26.93
N ASN A 7 -33.63 -11.72 27.22
CA ASN A 7 -32.37 -11.82 26.49
C ASN A 7 -32.54 -12.80 25.32
N ALA A 8 -33.38 -12.39 24.36
CA ALA A 8 -33.38 -12.98 23.03
C ALA A 8 -32.01 -12.72 22.41
N SER A 9 -31.24 -13.80 22.22
CA SER A 9 -29.94 -13.82 21.57
C SER A 9 -29.89 -12.90 20.35
N SER A 10 -29.25 -11.74 20.47
CA SER A 10 -28.87 -10.93 19.32
C SER A 10 -27.85 -11.76 18.54
N ARG A 11 -28.28 -12.32 17.39
CA ARG A 11 -27.40 -13.03 16.47
C ARG A 11 -26.34 -12.05 15.98
N ASN A 12 -25.19 -12.07 16.64
CA ASN A 12 -24.04 -11.22 16.36
C ASN A 12 -23.47 -11.62 15.00
N LYS A 13 -23.95 -10.98 13.94
CA LYS A 13 -23.62 -11.32 12.56
C LYS A 13 -22.24 -10.72 12.27
N TRP A 14 -21.19 -11.54 12.39
CA TRP A 14 -19.78 -11.17 12.10
C TRP A 14 -19.62 -10.34 10.83
N ARG A 15 -20.43 -10.61 9.80
CA ARG A 15 -20.42 -9.92 8.51
C ARG A 15 -21.19 -8.61 8.59
N THR A 16 -20.59 -7.58 9.15
CA THR A 16 -21.10 -6.21 9.07
C THR A 16 -20.64 -5.53 7.76
N PRO A 17 -21.36 -4.50 7.27
CA PRO A 17 -20.91 -3.69 6.14
C PRO A 17 -19.52 -3.08 6.34
N ASP A 18 -19.14 -2.76 7.57
CA ASP A 18 -17.81 -2.24 7.92
C ASP A 18 -16.71 -3.27 7.66
N VAL A 19 -16.94 -4.53 8.04
CA VAL A 19 -16.00 -5.62 7.77
C VAL A 19 -15.78 -5.80 6.27
N TRP A 20 -16.85 -5.73 5.47
CA TRP A 20 -16.74 -5.79 4.00
C TRP A 20 -15.98 -4.61 3.42
N SER A 21 -16.20 -3.41 3.93
CA SER A 21 -15.54 -2.19 3.47
C SER A 21 -14.03 -2.24 3.73
N ILE A 22 -13.63 -2.72 4.92
CA ILE A 22 -12.23 -2.92 5.29
C ILE A 22 -11.61 -4.03 4.43
N ALA A 23 -12.30 -5.16 4.27
CA ALA A 23 -11.81 -6.29 3.49
C ALA A 23 -11.61 -5.94 2.01
N LEU A 24 -12.57 -5.26 1.38
CA LEU A 24 -12.45 -4.82 -0.01
C LEU A 24 -11.33 -3.79 -0.18
N SER A 25 -11.21 -2.82 0.74
CA SER A 25 -10.12 -1.85 0.71
C SER A 25 -8.75 -2.53 0.79
N ALA A 26 -8.58 -3.50 1.70
CA ALA A 26 -7.35 -4.27 1.81
C ALA A 26 -7.09 -5.11 0.56
N PHE A 27 -8.12 -5.77 0.03
CA PHE A 27 -8.04 -6.59 -1.18
C PHE A 27 -7.57 -5.79 -2.39
N PHE A 28 -8.19 -4.63 -2.68
CA PHE A 28 -7.78 -3.80 -3.82
C PHE A 28 -6.39 -3.19 -3.62
N ALA A 29 -6.04 -2.83 -2.38
CA ALA A 29 -4.71 -2.33 -2.08
C ALA A 29 -3.62 -3.39 -2.31
N ASP A 30 -3.88 -4.65 -1.95
CA ASP A 30 -2.96 -5.75 -2.21
C ASP A 30 -2.95 -6.17 -3.68
N LEU A 31 -4.11 -6.25 -4.33
CA LEU A 31 -4.22 -6.59 -5.75
C LEU A 31 -3.42 -5.61 -6.62
N GLY A 32 -3.57 -4.31 -6.41
CA GLY A 32 -2.87 -3.29 -7.20
C GLY A 32 -1.34 -3.37 -7.04
N TYR A 33 -0.86 -3.68 -5.85
CA TYR A 33 0.56 -3.84 -5.61
C TYR A 33 1.12 -5.15 -6.18
N GLN A 34 0.40 -6.26 -5.98
CA GLN A 34 0.84 -7.58 -6.46
C GLN A 34 0.81 -7.63 -7.99
N SER A 35 -0.16 -6.97 -8.63
CA SER A 35 -0.20 -6.85 -10.08
C SER A 35 1.03 -6.10 -10.62
N VAL A 36 1.43 -5.02 -9.97
CA VAL A 36 2.65 -4.28 -10.34
C VAL A 36 3.89 -5.14 -10.15
N LEU A 37 4.04 -5.84 -9.02
CA LEU A 37 5.18 -6.74 -8.80
C LEU A 37 5.29 -7.85 -9.85
N ALA A 38 4.16 -8.43 -10.26
CA ALA A 38 4.13 -9.48 -11.26
C ALA A 38 4.39 -8.95 -12.69
N SER A 39 3.86 -7.79 -13.02
CA SER A 39 3.88 -7.24 -14.39
C SER A 39 5.09 -6.36 -14.69
N PHE A 40 5.57 -5.59 -13.72
CA PHE A 40 6.66 -4.63 -13.92
C PHE A 40 7.98 -5.25 -14.45
N PRO A 41 8.47 -6.41 -13.98
CA PRO A 41 9.67 -7.01 -14.56
C PRO A 41 9.47 -7.42 -16.02
N LEU A 42 8.27 -7.89 -16.39
CA LEU A 42 7.93 -8.21 -17.79
C LEU A 42 7.88 -6.94 -18.63
N PHE A 43 7.27 -5.88 -18.13
CA PHE A 43 7.22 -4.58 -18.79
C PHE A 43 8.63 -4.01 -19.01
N LEU A 44 9.48 -4.04 -17.99
CA LEU A 44 10.82 -3.46 -18.09
C LEU A 44 11.75 -4.28 -19.00
N VAL A 45 11.77 -5.61 -18.82
CA VAL A 45 12.73 -6.48 -19.51
C VAL A 45 12.26 -6.87 -20.91
N ILE A 46 10.99 -7.22 -21.07
CA ILE A 46 10.46 -7.72 -22.36
C ILE A 46 9.98 -6.55 -23.23
N TYR A 47 9.17 -5.66 -22.68
CA TYR A 47 8.57 -4.58 -23.48
C TYR A 47 9.55 -3.42 -23.70
N LEU A 48 10.19 -2.92 -22.64
CA LEU A 48 11.18 -1.84 -22.75
C LEU A 48 12.60 -2.33 -23.10
N ASN A 49 12.80 -3.64 -23.24
CA ASN A 49 14.08 -4.27 -23.61
C ASN A 49 15.24 -3.84 -22.70
N LYS A 50 14.97 -3.65 -21.40
CA LYS A 50 15.99 -3.28 -20.41
C LYS A 50 16.65 -4.50 -19.76
N PRO A 51 17.92 -4.38 -19.37
CA PRO A 51 18.61 -5.46 -18.71
C PRO A 51 18.00 -5.73 -17.32
N VAL A 52 18.02 -7.00 -16.91
CA VAL A 52 17.41 -7.48 -15.67
C VAL A 52 17.96 -6.77 -14.42
N TRP A 53 19.22 -6.32 -14.46
CA TRP A 53 19.82 -5.62 -13.32
C TRP A 53 19.14 -4.28 -12.99
N GLU A 54 18.53 -3.60 -13.97
CA GLU A 54 17.78 -2.36 -13.72
C GLU A 54 16.55 -2.63 -12.83
N TYR A 55 15.86 -3.75 -13.04
CA TYR A 55 14.78 -4.19 -12.15
C TYR A 55 15.32 -4.54 -10.76
N GLY A 56 16.46 -5.23 -10.68
CA GLY A 56 17.14 -5.51 -9.41
C GLY A 56 17.45 -4.24 -8.61
N LEU A 57 17.94 -3.20 -9.29
CA LEU A 57 18.21 -1.90 -8.68
C LEU A 57 16.91 -1.22 -8.22
N ALA A 58 15.86 -1.24 -9.04
CA ALA A 58 14.55 -0.70 -8.68
C ALA A 58 13.99 -1.37 -7.41
N MET A 59 14.14 -2.69 -7.30
CA MET A 59 13.73 -3.46 -6.13
C MET A 59 14.59 -3.15 -4.90
N ALA A 60 15.91 -3.06 -5.07
CA ALA A 60 16.81 -2.67 -3.98
C ALA A 60 16.45 -1.30 -3.41
N LEU A 61 16.18 -0.31 -4.27
CA LEU A 61 15.74 1.03 -3.86
C LEU A 61 14.36 1.01 -3.22
N SER A 62 13.43 0.23 -3.76
CA SER A 62 12.07 0.11 -3.23
C SER A 62 12.05 -0.47 -1.82
N TYR A 63 12.68 -1.63 -1.62
CA TYR A 63 12.68 -2.32 -0.31
C TYR A 63 13.67 -1.71 0.66
N GLY A 64 14.91 -1.46 0.23
CA GLY A 64 15.95 -0.85 1.06
C GLY A 64 15.60 0.59 1.44
N GLY A 65 15.28 1.42 0.46
CA GLY A 65 14.82 2.80 0.70
C GLY A 65 13.48 2.84 1.44
N GLY A 66 12.56 1.91 1.14
CA GLY A 66 11.28 1.80 1.83
C GLY A 66 11.43 1.64 3.35
N ALA A 67 12.41 0.85 3.81
CA ALA A 67 12.70 0.72 5.24
C ALA A 67 13.04 2.08 5.89
N ILE A 68 13.88 2.88 5.26
CA ILE A 68 14.22 4.23 5.72
C ILE A 68 12.97 5.13 5.77
N PHE A 69 12.15 5.09 4.72
CA PHE A 69 10.90 5.86 4.65
C PHE A 69 9.89 5.46 5.71
N SER A 70 9.85 4.19 6.12
CA SER A 70 9.01 3.75 7.24
C SER A 70 9.46 4.38 8.56
N LEU A 71 10.78 4.47 8.80
CA LEU A 71 11.31 5.08 10.02
C LEU A 71 11.06 6.59 10.06
N ILE A 72 11.25 7.27 8.91
CA ILE A 72 10.90 8.68 8.74
C ILE A 72 9.40 8.89 8.94
N GLY A 73 8.57 8.02 8.36
CA GLY A 73 7.11 8.07 8.45
C GLY A 73 6.61 7.99 9.88
N ALA A 74 7.20 7.13 10.71
CA ALA A 74 6.89 7.07 12.14
C ALA A 74 7.13 8.43 12.82
N LYS A 75 8.34 8.99 12.65
CA LYS A 75 8.73 10.27 13.25
C LYS A 75 7.90 11.47 12.77
N ILE A 76 7.50 11.48 11.50
CA ILE A 76 6.61 12.52 10.95
C ILE A 76 5.19 12.34 11.52
N GLY A 77 4.72 11.09 11.64
CA GLY A 77 3.43 10.74 12.20
C GLY A 77 3.24 11.30 13.61
N ASP A 78 4.27 11.19 14.45
CA ASP A 78 4.26 11.72 15.83
C ASP A 78 4.09 13.25 15.90
N ARG A 79 4.52 13.98 14.84
CA ARG A 79 4.47 15.45 14.79
C ARG A 79 3.24 16.00 14.09
N VAL A 80 2.86 15.40 12.95
CA VAL A 80 1.81 15.92 12.05
C VAL A 80 0.47 15.20 12.26
N GLY A 81 0.50 14.06 12.94
CA GLY A 81 -0.65 13.19 13.19
C GLY A 81 -0.72 12.01 12.22
N HIS A 82 -0.81 10.81 12.79
CA HIS A 82 -0.82 9.54 12.05
C HIS A 82 -1.93 9.45 11.00
N ARG A 83 -3.13 9.95 11.31
CA ARG A 83 -4.27 9.95 10.37
C ARG A 83 -3.97 10.72 9.08
N LYS A 84 -3.40 11.93 9.19
CA LYS A 84 -3.08 12.76 8.02
C LYS A 84 -2.03 12.06 7.16
N LEU A 85 -0.98 11.53 7.80
CA LEU A 85 0.08 10.81 7.11
C LEU A 85 -0.42 9.56 6.39
N ALA A 86 -1.32 8.80 7.02
CA ALA A 86 -1.91 7.62 6.43
C ALA A 86 -2.74 7.94 5.17
N ILE A 87 -3.50 9.03 5.19
CA ILE A 87 -4.29 9.52 4.04
C ILE A 87 -3.35 9.96 2.92
N THR A 88 -2.37 10.82 3.22
CA THR A 88 -1.42 11.31 2.20
C THR A 88 -0.64 10.17 1.55
N GLY A 89 -0.14 9.22 2.35
CA GLY A 89 0.55 8.06 1.81
C GLY A 89 -0.35 7.20 0.93
N ASN A 90 -1.62 6.98 1.32
CA ASN A 90 -2.59 6.26 0.49
C ASN A 90 -2.85 6.94 -0.86
N LEU A 91 -2.93 8.28 -0.89
CA LEU A 91 -3.14 9.03 -2.13
C LEU A 91 -1.97 8.90 -3.12
N LEU A 92 -0.77 8.60 -2.62
CA LEU A 92 0.45 8.48 -3.42
C LEU A 92 0.76 7.03 -3.85
N ILE A 93 0.13 6.02 -3.25
CA ILE A 93 0.31 4.61 -3.64
C ILE A 93 -0.06 4.34 -5.11
N PRO A 94 -1.11 4.95 -5.70
CA PRO A 94 -1.44 4.78 -7.12
C PRO A 94 -0.30 5.13 -8.10
N LEU A 95 0.73 5.85 -7.67
CA LEU A 95 1.95 6.05 -8.48
C LEU A 95 2.58 4.72 -8.91
N LEU A 96 2.47 3.66 -8.10
CA LEU A 96 2.88 2.30 -8.47
C LEU A 96 2.19 1.84 -9.74
N SER A 97 0.87 2.01 -9.83
CA SER A 97 0.07 1.60 -10.98
C SER A 97 0.37 2.43 -12.22
N LEU A 98 0.70 3.71 -12.04
CA LEU A 98 1.07 4.61 -13.13
C LEU A 98 2.45 4.30 -13.74
N SER A 99 3.32 3.57 -13.02
CA SER A 99 4.65 3.21 -13.52
C SER A 99 4.62 2.46 -14.86
N ALA A 100 3.61 1.60 -15.06
CA ALA A 100 3.44 0.82 -16.28
C ALA A 100 2.88 1.63 -17.48
N LEU A 101 2.44 2.87 -17.26
CA LEU A 101 1.96 3.76 -18.33
C LEU A 101 3.09 4.61 -18.93
N ILE A 102 4.29 4.54 -18.36
CA ILE A 102 5.42 5.40 -18.74
C ILE A 102 6.39 4.62 -19.61
N ALA A 103 6.57 5.06 -20.85
CA ALA A 103 7.51 4.44 -21.79
C ALA A 103 8.99 4.72 -21.44
N ASN A 104 9.27 5.80 -20.70
CA ASN A 104 10.63 6.09 -20.24
C ASN A 104 10.99 5.22 -19.01
N PRO A 105 11.98 4.32 -19.11
CA PRO A 105 12.32 3.37 -18.04
C PRO A 105 12.70 4.03 -16.72
N THR A 106 13.47 5.12 -16.77
CA THR A 106 13.93 5.84 -15.58
C THR A 106 12.75 6.42 -14.81
N TRP A 107 11.79 7.01 -15.52
CA TRP A 107 10.57 7.54 -14.92
C TRP A 107 9.62 6.44 -14.44
N ALA A 108 9.52 5.32 -15.17
CA ALA A 108 8.74 4.16 -14.74
C ALA A 108 9.29 3.58 -13.42
N ILE A 109 10.62 3.39 -13.33
CA ILE A 109 11.30 2.98 -12.09
C ILE A 109 11.09 4.02 -10.98
N GLY A 110 11.22 5.31 -11.30
CA GLY A 110 10.99 6.39 -10.33
C GLY A 110 9.59 6.38 -9.74
N MET A 111 8.56 6.13 -10.56
CA MET A 111 7.17 6.01 -10.10
C MET A 111 6.95 4.75 -9.25
N LEU A 112 7.54 3.62 -9.64
CA LEU A 112 7.51 2.40 -8.84
C LEU A 112 8.11 2.66 -7.45
N VAL A 113 9.35 3.14 -7.41
CA VAL A 113 10.09 3.40 -6.17
C VAL A 113 9.38 4.45 -5.31
N GLY A 114 8.92 5.55 -5.91
CA GLY A 114 8.22 6.62 -5.22
C GLY A 114 6.90 6.17 -4.58
N GLY A 115 6.08 5.44 -5.35
CA GLY A 115 4.85 4.84 -4.81
C GLY A 115 5.13 3.79 -3.72
N TRP A 116 6.24 3.06 -3.85
CA TRP A 116 6.69 2.12 -2.83
C TRP A 116 7.10 2.79 -1.52
N TRP A 117 7.82 3.90 -1.62
CA TRP A 117 8.22 4.69 -0.46
C TRP A 117 7.01 5.33 0.21
N ALA A 118 6.04 5.83 -0.55
CA ALA A 118 4.78 6.33 0.00
C ALA A 118 4.02 5.23 0.79
N ARG A 119 3.98 4.00 0.25
CA ARG A 119 3.42 2.83 0.95
C ARG A 119 4.12 2.59 2.30
N ASN A 120 5.45 2.64 2.31
CA ASN A 120 6.22 2.37 3.52
C ASN A 120 6.12 3.51 4.54
N LEU A 121 6.09 4.76 4.08
CA LEU A 121 5.96 5.95 4.92
C LEU A 121 4.65 5.96 5.71
N ARG A 122 3.54 5.48 5.15
CA ARG A 122 2.28 5.35 5.89
C ARG A 122 2.19 4.13 6.81
N SER A 123 3.08 3.13 6.65
CA SER A 123 2.93 1.82 7.27
C SER A 123 2.92 1.84 8.82
N PRO A 124 3.80 2.60 9.51
CA PRO A 124 3.76 2.71 10.97
C PRO A 124 2.49 3.38 11.47
N SER A 125 2.09 4.48 10.83
CA SER A 125 0.91 5.29 11.20
C SER A 125 -0.43 4.59 11.03
N ARG A 126 -0.48 3.38 10.45
CA ARG A 126 -1.70 2.57 10.36
C ARG A 126 -1.90 1.66 11.59
N ARG A 127 -0.90 1.55 12.46
CA ARG A 127 -0.86 0.58 13.58
C ARG A 127 -1.04 1.22 14.96
N VAL A 128 -1.22 2.53 14.99
CA VAL A 128 -1.38 3.40 16.16
C VAL A 128 -2.69 4.15 16.04
#